data_AF-A0A926MHG4-F1
#
_entry.id   AF-A0A926MHG4-F1
#
_cell.length_a   1.000
_cell.length_b   1.000
_cell.length_c   1.000
_cell.angle_alpha   90.00
_cell.angle_beta   90.00
_cell.angle_gamma   90.00
#
_symmetry.space_group_name_H-M   'P 1'
#
loop_
_entity.id
_entity.type
_entity.pdbx_description
1 polymer ?
#
loop_
_entity_poly.entity_id
_entity_poly.type
_entity_poly.pdbx_seq_one_letter_code
_entity_poly.pdbx_strand_id
1 'polypeptide(L)'
;MGDINKAPNDFFENWNNLKSMPYKNVIEQFVKRSDENKMMNATQFEIENFPKKVRKDLTVSETNIFYHGLSGLFKDDKWWKDASVADACTFYLSCARNFIPYFKDYAQEEDNLSQKQKNEIFSLYQICTLFISWNAMREKNLRKIMGIKKGLFLR
;
A
#
# COMPACT_ATOMS: atom_id res chain seq x y z
N MET A 1 -23.28 -8.57 -1.89
CA MET A 1 -21.82 -8.77 -1.91
C MET A 1 -21.34 -8.49 -3.32
N GLY A 2 -20.43 -7.54 -3.51
CA GLY A 2 -19.82 -7.30 -4.82
C GLY A 2 -18.83 -8.41 -5.16
N ASP A 3 -18.51 -8.56 -6.44
CA ASP A 3 -17.46 -9.48 -6.89
C ASP A 3 -16.11 -9.07 -6.29
N ILE A 4 -15.55 -9.94 -5.45
CA ILE A 4 -14.26 -9.74 -4.76
C ILE A 4 -13.08 -9.60 -5.74
N ASN A 5 -13.24 -10.11 -6.96
CA ASN A 5 -12.20 -10.06 -7.98
C ASN A 5 -12.25 -8.75 -8.79
N LYS A 6 -13.34 -7.99 -8.71
CA LYS A 6 -13.54 -6.81 -9.55
C LYS A 6 -12.45 -5.76 -9.32
N ALA A 7 -12.26 -5.33 -8.08
CA ALA A 7 -11.28 -4.27 -7.78
C ALA A 7 -9.82 -4.69 -8.11
N PRO A 8 -9.36 -5.92 -7.76
CA PRO A 8 -8.07 -6.42 -8.25
C PRO A 8 -7.99 -6.45 -9.77
N ASN A 9 -9.00 -6.95 -10.48
CA ASN A 9 -8.99 -7.03 -11.93
C ASN A 9 -8.93 -5.64 -12.57
N ASP A 10 -9.80 -4.71 -12.16
CA ASP A 10 -9.80 -3.33 -12.62
C ASP A 10 -8.42 -2.67 -12.39
N PHE A 11 -7.75 -2.98 -11.27
CA PHE A 11 -6.42 -2.46 -10.96
C PHE A 11 -5.34 -2.95 -11.94
N PHE A 12 -5.25 -4.27 -12.18
CA PHE A 12 -4.26 -4.83 -13.09
C PHE A 12 -4.60 -4.62 -14.58
N GLU A 13 -5.88 -4.51 -14.94
CA GLU A 13 -6.29 -4.14 -16.29
C GLU A 13 -5.91 -2.69 -16.62
N ASN A 14 -5.90 -1.82 -15.61
CA ASN A 14 -5.51 -0.40 -15.73
C ASN A 14 -4.00 -0.15 -15.55
N TRP A 15 -3.16 -1.19 -15.54
CA TRP A 15 -1.75 -1.12 -15.15
C TRP A 15 -0.94 -0.05 -15.89
N ASN A 16 -1.13 0.08 -17.20
CA ASN A 16 -0.41 1.08 -18.01
C ASN A 16 -0.72 2.52 -17.59
N ASN A 17 -1.95 2.80 -17.18
CA ASN A 17 -2.32 4.13 -16.68
C ASN A 17 -1.71 4.34 -15.29
N LEU A 18 -1.69 3.31 -14.43
CA LEU A 18 -1.10 3.38 -13.09
C LEU A 18 0.39 3.73 -13.09
N LYS A 19 1.14 3.37 -14.15
CA LYS A 19 2.55 3.76 -14.36
C LYS A 19 2.76 5.27 -14.50
N SER A 20 1.71 6.03 -14.84
CA SER A 20 1.76 7.49 -14.98
C SER A 20 1.13 8.24 -13.82
N MET A 21 0.42 7.54 -12.93
CA MET A 21 -0.29 8.15 -11.81
C MET A 21 0.64 8.35 -10.62
N PRO A 22 0.90 9.59 -10.15
CA PRO A 22 1.78 9.82 -9.00
C PRO A 22 1.22 9.21 -7.73
N TYR A 23 2.00 8.37 -7.05
CA TYR A 23 1.52 7.62 -5.89
C TYR A 23 1.20 8.53 -4.70
N LYS A 24 1.96 9.62 -4.50
CA LYS A 24 1.68 10.62 -3.46
C LYS A 24 0.26 11.18 -3.50
N ASN A 25 -0.37 11.22 -4.67
CA ASN A 25 -1.76 11.69 -4.80
C ASN A 25 -2.76 10.71 -4.16
N VAL A 26 -2.47 9.40 -4.20
CA VAL A 26 -3.26 8.38 -3.52
C VAL A 26 -3.17 8.58 -2.01
N ILE A 27 -1.95 8.73 -1.47
CA ILE A 27 -1.73 9.01 -0.04
C ILE A 27 -2.42 10.30 0.37
N GLU A 28 -2.32 11.36 -0.43
CA GLU A 28 -2.99 12.64 -0.16
C GLU A 28 -4.52 12.49 -0.07
N GLN A 29 -5.13 11.68 -0.94
CA GLN A 29 -6.57 11.43 -0.87
C GLN A 29 -6.96 10.74 0.45
N PHE A 30 -6.21 9.71 0.85
CA PHE A 30 -6.44 9.02 2.11
C PHE A 30 -6.26 9.95 3.32
N VAL A 31 -5.17 10.73 3.35
CA VAL A 31 -4.89 11.70 4.42
C VAL A 31 -5.99 12.77 4.54
N LYS A 32 -6.64 13.15 3.43
CA LYS A 32 -7.69 14.17 3.40
C LYS A 32 -9.09 13.66 3.71
N ARG A 33 -9.41 12.40 3.36
CA ARG A 33 -10.79 11.89 3.34
C ARG A 33 -11.10 10.84 4.40
N SER A 34 -10.09 10.32 5.07
CA SER A 34 -10.26 9.25 6.05
C SER A 34 -9.99 9.73 7.48
N ASP A 35 -10.57 9.02 8.44
CA ASP A 35 -10.21 9.11 9.85
C ASP A 35 -9.39 7.86 10.26
N GLU A 36 -8.67 7.97 11.37
CA GLU A 36 -7.74 6.95 11.84
C GLU A 36 -8.42 5.59 12.08
N ASN A 37 -9.62 5.58 12.68
CA ASN A 37 -10.37 4.35 12.93
C ASN A 37 -10.77 3.65 11.63
N LYS A 38 -11.21 4.41 10.61
CA LYS A 38 -11.52 3.84 9.30
C LYS A 38 -10.30 3.21 8.63
N MET A 39 -9.12 3.82 8.75
CA MET A 39 -7.90 3.26 8.17
C MET A 39 -7.48 1.96 8.88
N MET A 40 -7.53 1.93 10.21
CA MET A 40 -7.21 0.72 10.97
C MET A 40 -8.17 -0.43 10.65
N ASN A 41 -9.48 -0.14 10.59
CA ASN A 41 -10.49 -1.14 10.23
C ASN A 41 -10.30 -1.65 8.79
N ALA A 42 -10.00 -0.76 7.84
CA ALA A 42 -9.71 -1.16 6.46
C ALA A 42 -8.44 -2.02 6.37
N THR A 43 -7.40 -1.68 7.12
CA THR A 43 -6.15 -2.46 7.15
C THR A 43 -6.41 -3.86 7.70
N GLN A 44 -7.16 -3.96 8.80
CA GLN A 44 -7.53 -5.25 9.39
C GLN A 44 -8.38 -6.09 8.44
N PHE A 45 -9.35 -5.48 7.75
CA PHE A 45 -10.16 -6.15 6.73
C PHE A 45 -9.30 -6.75 5.61
N GLU A 46 -8.32 -5.99 5.09
CA GLU A 46 -7.41 -6.51 4.06
C GLU A 46 -6.54 -7.66 4.59
N ILE A 47 -6.04 -7.58 5.83
CA ILE A 47 -5.26 -8.67 6.45
C ILE A 47 -6.12 -9.94 6.58
N GLU A 48 -7.41 -9.81 6.88
CA GLU A 48 -8.31 -10.95 7.03
C GLU A 48 -8.56 -11.72 5.73
N ASN A 49 -8.31 -11.10 4.57
CA ASN A 49 -8.36 -11.78 3.27
C ASN A 49 -7.20 -12.75 3.05
N PHE A 50 -6.14 -12.69 3.88
CA PHE A 50 -5.01 -13.62 3.80
C PHE A 50 -5.22 -14.89 4.62
N PRO A 51 -4.53 -16.00 4.28
CA PRO A 51 -4.50 -17.20 5.11
C PRO A 51 -3.99 -16.90 6.53
N LYS A 52 -4.58 -17.52 7.55
CA LYS A 52 -4.25 -17.29 8.98
C LYS A 52 -2.75 -17.31 9.28
N LYS A 53 -1.99 -18.21 8.63
CA LYS A 53 -0.54 -18.34 8.78
C LYS A 53 0.26 -17.10 8.40
N VAL A 54 -0.27 -16.26 7.50
CA VAL A 54 0.38 -15.06 6.96
C VAL A 54 -0.03 -13.81 7.73
N ARG A 55 -1.22 -13.81 8.34
CA ARG A 55 -1.80 -12.61 8.98
C ARG A 55 -0.87 -11.98 10.01
N LYS A 56 -0.18 -12.79 10.82
CA LYS A 56 0.78 -12.32 11.82
C LYS A 56 1.91 -11.48 11.20
N ASP A 57 2.39 -11.87 10.02
CA ASP A 57 3.48 -11.19 9.32
C ASP A 57 2.99 -9.90 8.63
N LEU A 58 1.68 -9.77 8.40
CA LEU A 58 1.04 -8.59 7.82
C LEU A 58 0.43 -7.66 8.88
N THR A 59 0.28 -8.09 10.13
CA THR A 59 -0.19 -7.23 11.22
C THR A 59 0.86 -6.19 11.58
N VAL A 60 0.45 -4.92 11.64
CA VAL A 60 1.31 -3.81 12.05
C VAL A 60 1.74 -4.02 13.51
N SER A 61 3.05 -4.07 13.76
CA SER A 61 3.62 -4.07 15.10
C SER A 61 5.01 -3.44 15.10
N GLU A 62 5.46 -2.96 16.26
CA GLU A 62 6.79 -2.35 16.42
C GLU A 62 7.95 -3.30 16.13
N THR A 63 7.72 -4.62 16.14
CA THR A 63 8.75 -5.64 15.89
C THR A 63 8.67 -6.21 14.47
N ASN A 64 7.71 -5.79 13.66
CA ASN A 64 7.51 -6.34 12.33
C ASN A 64 8.49 -5.72 11.32
N ILE A 65 9.48 -6.54 10.91
CA ILE A 65 10.56 -6.15 9.98
C ILE A 65 10.04 -5.69 8.61
N PHE A 66 8.88 -6.17 8.17
CA PHE A 66 8.28 -5.75 6.90
C PHE A 66 7.94 -4.25 6.95
N TYR A 67 7.28 -3.80 8.03
CA TYR A 67 6.92 -2.39 8.21
C TYR A 67 8.14 -1.49 8.52
N HIS A 68 9.18 -2.03 9.14
CA HIS A 68 10.47 -1.33 9.26
C HIS A 68 11.11 -1.08 7.89
N GLY A 69 11.05 -2.07 7.00
CA GLY A 69 11.49 -1.92 5.61
C GLY A 69 10.72 -0.82 4.87
N LEU A 70 9.38 -0.83 4.98
CA LEU A 70 8.53 0.20 4.38
C LEU A 70 8.81 1.60 4.93
N SER A 71 9.11 1.71 6.23
CA SER A 71 9.44 2.98 6.88
C SER A 71 10.71 3.63 6.34
N GLY A 72 11.55 2.89 5.59
CA GLY A 72 12.66 3.46 4.83
C GLY A 72 12.21 4.51 3.81
N LEU A 73 11.03 4.33 3.21
CA LEU A 73 10.44 5.30 2.26
C LEU A 73 10.22 6.67 2.90
N PHE A 74 10.01 6.75 4.21
CA PHE A 74 9.80 8.02 4.91
C PHE A 74 11.02 8.93 4.92
N LYS A 75 12.16 8.49 4.39
CA LYS A 75 13.39 9.27 4.25
C LYS A 75 13.76 9.56 2.80
N ASP A 76 13.03 9.02 1.83
CA ASP A 76 13.36 9.10 0.40
C ASP A 76 12.43 10.08 -0.32
N ASP A 77 12.79 11.36 -0.27
CA ASP A 77 12.04 12.45 -0.92
C ASP A 77 11.97 12.29 -2.44
N LYS A 78 13.03 11.77 -3.06
CA LYS A 78 13.10 11.50 -4.50
C LYS A 78 12.10 10.43 -4.90
N TRP A 79 12.03 9.33 -4.16
CA TRP A 79 11.05 8.28 -4.42
C TRP A 79 9.63 8.84 -4.37
N TRP A 80 9.26 9.62 -3.36
CA TRP A 80 7.92 10.23 -3.28
C TRP A 80 7.61 11.20 -4.41
N LYS A 81 8.62 11.87 -4.96
CA LYS A 81 8.45 12.79 -6.07
C LYS A 81 8.13 12.05 -7.36
N ASP A 82 8.82 10.93 -7.60
CA ASP A 82 8.88 10.26 -8.90
C ASP A 82 8.01 9.00 -8.98
N ALA A 83 7.74 8.33 -7.85
CA ALA A 83 7.05 7.03 -7.82
C ALA A 83 5.60 7.13 -8.31
N SER A 84 5.27 6.22 -9.23
CA SER A 84 3.91 5.96 -9.70
C SER A 84 3.18 4.95 -8.82
N VAL A 85 1.86 4.78 -9.03
CA VAL A 85 1.07 3.75 -8.35
C VAL A 85 1.60 2.35 -8.67
N ALA A 86 2.02 2.11 -9.92
CA ALA A 86 2.65 0.85 -10.31
C ALA A 86 3.97 0.63 -9.56
N ASP A 87 4.84 1.65 -9.48
CA ASP A 87 6.12 1.54 -8.75
C ASP A 87 5.91 1.21 -7.27
N ALA A 88 4.89 1.81 -6.65
CA ALA A 88 4.54 1.51 -5.26
C ALA A 88 4.09 0.06 -5.08
N CYS A 89 3.23 -0.45 -5.97
CA CYS A 89 2.81 -1.86 -5.94
C CYS A 89 4.01 -2.80 -6.06
N THR A 90 4.85 -2.60 -7.09
CA THR A 90 6.06 -3.40 -7.33
C THR A 90 7.03 -3.35 -6.15
N PHE A 91 7.21 -2.17 -5.56
CA PHE A 91 8.06 -2.00 -4.38
C PHE A 91 7.52 -2.77 -3.18
N TYR A 92 6.23 -2.69 -2.89
CA TYR A 92 5.62 -3.40 -1.77
C TYR A 92 5.69 -4.91 -1.94
N LEU A 93 5.44 -5.43 -3.15
CA LEU A 93 5.62 -6.84 -3.43
C LEU A 93 7.07 -7.26 -3.25
N SER A 94 8.04 -6.47 -3.73
CA SER A 94 9.47 -6.73 -3.53
C SER A 94 9.85 -6.78 -2.04
N CYS A 95 9.37 -5.82 -1.24
CA CYS A 95 9.56 -5.84 0.21
C CYS A 95 8.94 -7.09 0.85
N ALA A 96 7.71 -7.46 0.46
CA ALA A 96 7.05 -8.64 0.99
C ALA A 96 7.79 -9.93 0.62
N ARG A 97 8.31 -10.04 -0.61
CA ARG A 97 9.14 -11.17 -1.06
C ARG A 97 10.41 -11.35 -0.22
N ASN A 98 11.00 -10.24 0.23
CA ASN A 98 12.22 -10.25 1.03
C ASN A 98 11.98 -10.60 2.50
N PHE A 99 10.84 -10.20 3.06
CA PHE A 99 10.61 -10.28 4.51
C PHE A 99 9.52 -11.26 4.94
N ILE A 100 8.65 -11.68 4.04
CA ILE A 100 7.50 -12.56 4.33
C ILE A 100 7.62 -13.81 3.44
N PRO A 101 7.99 -14.98 4.01
CA PRO A 101 8.21 -16.21 3.24
C PRO A 101 7.04 -16.62 2.35
N TYR A 102 5.81 -16.24 2.72
CA TYR A 102 4.61 -16.50 1.91
C TYR A 102 4.69 -15.91 0.50
N PHE A 103 5.30 -14.73 0.34
CA PHE A 103 5.34 -14.02 -0.93
C PHE A 103 6.57 -14.35 -1.78
N LYS A 104 7.58 -15.04 -1.24
CA LYS A 104 8.91 -15.23 -1.85
C LYS A 104 8.88 -15.52 -3.36
N ASP A 105 8.01 -16.45 -3.76
CA ASP A 105 7.91 -16.98 -5.12
C ASP A 105 6.77 -16.34 -5.93
N TYR A 106 6.22 -15.21 -5.49
CA TYR A 106 5.20 -14.49 -6.25
C TYR A 106 5.82 -13.88 -7.50
N ALA A 107 5.13 -14.09 -8.62
CA ALA A 107 5.46 -13.49 -9.90
C ALA A 107 5.30 -11.97 -9.83
N GLN A 108 6.05 -11.25 -10.67
CA GLN A 108 5.93 -9.80 -10.76
C GLN A 108 4.62 -9.42 -11.47
N GLU A 109 4.22 -8.18 -11.32
CA GLU A 109 2.94 -7.64 -11.80
C GLU A 109 2.81 -7.62 -13.32
N GLU A 110 3.93 -7.74 -14.04
CA GLU A 110 4.00 -7.84 -15.50
C GLU A 110 3.92 -9.28 -16.02
N ASP A 111 3.95 -10.27 -15.12
CA ASP A 111 3.80 -11.68 -15.44
C ASP A 111 2.31 -12.07 -15.53
N ASN A 112 2.03 -13.28 -16.06
CA ASN A 112 0.69 -13.85 -16.03
C ASN A 112 0.28 -14.23 -14.58
N LEU A 113 -0.22 -13.25 -13.84
CA LEU A 113 -0.72 -13.43 -12.47
C LEU A 113 -2.00 -14.28 -12.46
N SER A 114 -2.01 -15.32 -11.63
CA SER A 114 -3.26 -16.01 -11.27
C SER A 114 -4.22 -15.06 -10.56
N GLN A 115 -5.54 -15.33 -10.61
CA GLN A 115 -6.53 -14.51 -9.91
C GLN A 115 -6.22 -14.38 -8.41
N LYS A 116 -5.74 -15.47 -7.80
CA LYS A 116 -5.34 -15.46 -6.39
C LYS A 116 -4.19 -14.47 -6.15
N GLN A 117 -3.15 -14.49 -6.98
CA GLN A 117 -2.03 -13.56 -6.87
C GLN A 117 -2.49 -12.12 -7.10
N LYS A 118 -3.36 -11.85 -8.08
CA LYS A 118 -3.93 -10.52 -8.27
C LYS A 118 -4.61 -10.02 -6.99
N ASN A 119 -5.49 -10.82 -6.41
CA ASN A 119 -6.21 -10.44 -5.20
C ASN A 119 -5.24 -10.15 -4.03
N GLU A 120 -4.26 -11.03 -3.82
CA GLU A 120 -3.32 -10.90 -2.69
C GLU A 120 -2.30 -9.77 -2.90
N ILE A 121 -1.81 -9.54 -4.12
CA ILE A 121 -0.93 -8.41 -4.42
C ILE A 121 -1.69 -7.09 -4.27
N PHE A 122 -2.94 -7.04 -4.75
CA PHE A 122 -3.79 -5.86 -4.56
C PHE A 122 -4.06 -5.58 -3.08
N SER A 123 -4.43 -6.59 -2.28
CA SER A 123 -4.61 -6.42 -0.84
C SER A 123 -3.32 -6.01 -0.13
N LEU A 124 -2.16 -6.55 -0.53
CA LEU A 124 -0.85 -6.13 -0.01
C LEU A 124 -0.59 -4.64 -0.32
N TYR A 125 -0.87 -4.20 -1.55
CA TYR A 125 -0.78 -2.80 -1.94
C TYR A 125 -1.71 -1.90 -1.09
N GLN A 126 -2.95 -2.33 -0.83
CA GLN A 126 -3.88 -1.60 0.03
C GLN A 126 -3.36 -1.49 1.47
N ILE A 127 -2.90 -2.59 2.06
CA ILE A 127 -2.33 -2.61 3.43
C ILE A 127 -1.19 -1.62 3.56
N CYS A 128 -0.23 -1.64 2.63
CA CYS A 128 0.92 -0.74 2.67
C CYS A 128 0.50 0.72 2.49
N THR A 129 -0.43 0.98 1.56
CA THR A 129 -0.98 2.31 1.31
C THR A 129 -1.69 2.87 2.54
N LEU A 130 -2.47 2.06 3.24
CA LEU A 130 -3.15 2.44 4.47
C LEU A 130 -2.16 2.70 5.61
N PHE A 131 -1.16 1.84 5.80
CA PHE A 131 -0.11 2.03 6.79
C PHE A 131 0.65 3.35 6.59
N ILE A 132 1.08 3.62 5.37
CA ILE A 132 1.77 4.87 5.02
C ILE A 132 0.86 6.08 5.23
N SER A 133 -0.39 5.99 4.78
CA SER A 133 -1.35 7.08 4.92
C SER A 133 -1.63 7.39 6.39
N TRP A 134 -1.76 6.36 7.24
CA TRP A 134 -1.93 6.51 8.68
C TRP A 134 -0.75 7.23 9.33
N ASN A 135 0.49 6.84 9.01
CA ASN A 135 1.69 7.55 9.47
C ASN A 135 1.72 9.01 8.97
N ALA A 136 1.38 9.22 7.69
CA ALA A 136 1.31 10.55 7.09
C ALA A 136 0.22 11.42 7.72
N MET A 137 -0.90 10.87 8.23
CA MET A 137 -1.90 11.63 8.98
C MET A 137 -1.35 12.12 10.32
N ARG A 138 -0.65 11.25 11.05
CA ARG A 138 -0.13 11.55 12.39
C ARG A 138 1.07 12.50 12.36
N GLU A 139 1.94 12.38 11.37
CA GLU A 139 3.21 13.10 11.34
C GLU A 139 3.31 14.16 10.24
N LYS A 140 3.46 15.43 10.66
CA LYS A 140 3.60 16.56 9.73
C LYS A 140 4.87 16.48 8.88
N ASN A 141 5.96 15.96 9.44
CA ASN A 141 7.23 15.88 8.72
C ASN A 141 7.17 14.85 7.60
N LEU A 142 6.51 13.70 7.82
CA LEU A 142 6.28 12.71 6.76
C LEU A 142 5.53 13.31 5.57
N ARG A 143 4.48 14.09 5.82
CA ARG A 143 3.75 14.78 4.73
C ARG A 143 4.64 15.73 3.93
N LYS A 144 5.59 16.42 4.59
CA LYS A 144 6.53 17.31 3.89
C LYS A 144 7.46 16.51 2.98
N ILE A 145 8.01 15.39 3.47
CA ILE A 145 8.89 14.51 2.70
C ILE A 145 8.13 13.94 1.50
N MET A 146 6.88 13.52 1.69
CA MET A 146 6.00 13.02 0.63
C MET A 146 5.54 14.11 -0.37
N GLY A 147 5.82 15.39 -0.09
CA GLY A 147 5.33 16.51 -0.90
C GLY A 147 3.81 16.73 -0.83
N ILE A 148 3.15 16.22 0.21
CA ILE A 148 1.70 16.34 0.40
C ILE A 148 1.38 17.68 1.06
N LYS A 149 0.74 18.58 0.30
CA LYS A 149 0.27 19.85 0.82
C LYS A 149 -1.06 19.63 1.55
N LYS A 150 -1.12 19.99 2.84
CA LYS A 150 -2.43 20.20 3.50
C LYS A 150 -3.16 21.29 2.70
N GLY A 151 -4.07 20.91 1.81
CA GLY A 151 -5.12 21.84 1.36
C GLY A 151 -5.76 22.44 2.60
N LEU A 152 -6.00 23.76 2.59
CA LEU A 152 -6.57 24.54 3.69
C LEU A 152 -7.61 23.72 4.46
N PHE A 153 -7.28 23.36 5.69
CA PHE A 153 -8.23 22.79 6.64
C PHE A 153 -9.11 23.97 7.02
N LEU A 154 -10.21 24.17 6.32
CA LEU A 154 -11.34 24.92 6.87
C LEU A 154 -11.81 24.08 8.06
N ARG A 155 -11.33 24.47 9.24
CA ARG A 155 -11.96 24.18 10.52
C ARG A 155 -13.25 24.97 10.60
#